data_AF-A0A9D6ZVE9-F1
#
_entry.id   AF-A0A9D6ZVE9-F1
#
_cell.length_a   1.000
_cell.length_b   1.000
_cell.length_c   1.000
_cell.angle_alpha   90.00
_cell.angle_beta   90.00
_cell.angle_gamma   90.00
#
_symmetry.space_group_name_H-M   'P 1'
#
loop_
_entity.id
_entity.type
_entity.pdbx_description
1 polymer ?
#
loop_
_entity_poly.entity_id
_entity_poly.type
_entity_poly.pdbx_seq_one_letter_code
_entity_poly.pdbx_strand_id
1 'polypeptide(L)' 'MTKAIADADKLAKGRQPAIRYTEKSPDDWRRLAGPICDNPLAPGMQCFLSEDAPEGMAASREKRLPKFPVAQ' A
#
# COMPACT_ATOMS: atom_id res chain seq x y z
N MET A 1 -20.67 4.62 0.82
CA MET A 1 -20.16 5.58 1.82
C MET A 1 -20.88 5.50 3.17
N THR A 2 -22.17 5.15 3.23
CA THR A 2 -23.00 5.22 4.45
C THR A 2 -22.55 4.32 5.60
N LYS A 3 -22.02 3.12 5.30
CA LYS A 3 -21.57 2.17 6.33
C LYS A 3 -20.34 2.66 7.09
N ALA A 4 -19.37 3.23 6.39
CA ALA A 4 -18.15 3.75 7.01
C ALA A 4 -18.46 4.86 8.02
N ILE A 5 -19.38 5.77 7.68
CA ILE A 5 -19.83 6.84 8.58
C ILE A 5 -20.60 6.26 9.77
N ALA A 6 -21.51 5.32 9.54
CA ALA A 6 -22.28 4.69 10.61
C ALA A 6 -21.39 3.92 11.62
N ASP A 7 -20.32 3.28 11.16
CA ASP A 7 -19.38 2.57 12.03
C ASP A 7 -18.43 3.55 12.77
N ALA A 8 -18.02 4.64 12.13
CA ALA A 8 -17.28 5.73 12.79
C ALA A 8 -18.10 6.37 13.93
N ASP A 9 -19.39 6.61 13.71
CA ASP A 9 -20.30 7.15 14.73
C ASP A 9 -20.48 6.21 15.93
N LYS A 10 -20.47 4.89 15.70
CA LYS A 10 -20.50 3.90 16.79
C LYS A 10 -19.22 3.94 17.63
N LEU A 11 -18.07 4.01 16.97
CA LEU A 11 -16.76 4.10 17.63
C LEU A 11 -16.60 5.41 18.40
N ALA A 12 -17.11 6.53 17.86
CA ALA A 12 -17.10 7.83 18.51
C ALA A 12 -17.91 7.85 19.83
N LYS A 13 -19.01 7.09 19.89
CA LYS A 13 -19.87 6.97 21.08
C LYS A 13 -19.34 5.99 22.14
N GLY A 14 -18.29 5.22 21.83
CA GLY A 14 -17.71 4.24 22.74
C GLY A 14 -16.71 4.83 23.75
N ARG A 15 -16.20 3.97 24.64
CA ARG A 15 -15.15 4.32 25.61
C ARG A 15 -13.82 4.56 24.90
N GLN A 16 -13.52 5.83 24.61
CA GLN A 16 -12.34 6.25 23.86
C GLN A 16 -10.99 5.68 24.37
N PRO A 17 -10.71 5.59 25.70
CA PRO A 17 -9.47 5.01 26.17
C PRO A 17 -9.34 3.53 25.81
N ALA A 18 -10.41 2.74 25.99
CA ALA A 18 -10.40 1.31 25.68
C ALA A 18 -10.18 1.07 24.18
N ILE A 19 -10.87 1.83 23.33
CA ILE A 19 -10.73 1.74 21.86
C ILE A 19 -9.29 2.04 21.44
N ARG A 20 -8.68 3.12 21.95
CA ARG A 20 -7.30 3.50 21.62
C ARG A 20 -6.26 2.47 22.09
N TYR A 21 -6.45 1.90 23.27
CA TYR A 21 -5.54 0.85 23.76
C TYR A 21 -5.68 -0.44 22.93
N THR A 22 -6.89 -0.82 22.53
CA THR A 22 -7.11 -1.99 21.67
C THR A 22 -6.59 -1.76 20.24
N GLU A 23 -6.65 -0.55 19.69
CA GLU A 23 -6.06 -0.19 18.39
C GLU A 23 -4.52 -0.22 18.44
N LYS A 24 -3.93 0.21 19.55
CA LYS A 24 -2.47 0.25 19.70
C LYS A 24 -1.82 -1.13 19.67
N SER A 25 -2.51 -2.16 20.16
CA SER A 25 -1.98 -3.53 20.16
C SER A 25 -1.62 -4.03 18.75
N PRO A 26 -2.51 -4.08 17.75
CA PRO A 26 -2.17 -4.46 16.38
C PRO A 26 -1.21 -3.47 15.69
N ASP A 27 -1.22 -2.18 16.04
CA ASP A 27 -0.25 -1.21 15.51
C ASP A 27 1.20 -1.57 15.85
N ASP A 28 1.45 -2.11 17.04
CA ASP A 28 2.80 -2.50 17.44
C ASP A 28 3.32 -3.67 16.58
N TRP A 29 2.47 -4.63 16.22
CA TRP A 29 2.83 -5.69 15.26
C TRP A 29 3.15 -5.12 13.88
N ARG A 30 2.38 -4.11 13.43
CA ARG A 30 2.61 -3.46 12.14
C ARG A 30 3.91 -2.64 12.13
N ARG A 31 4.27 -2.01 13.25
CA ARG A 31 5.57 -1.32 13.42
C ARG A 31 6.74 -2.28 13.32
N LEU A 32 6.64 -3.47 13.90
CA LEU A 32 7.66 -4.52 13.76
C LEU A 32 7.83 -4.99 12.31
N ALA A 33 6.73 -4.98 11.54
CA ALA A 33 6.75 -5.28 10.10
C ALA A 33 7.21 -4.11 9.21
N GLY A 34 7.48 -2.93 9.77
CA GLY A 34 7.90 -1.73 9.02
C GLY A 34 9.06 -1.99 8.04
N PRO A 35 10.18 -2.58 8.48
CA PRO A 35 11.30 -2.88 7.58
C PRO A 35 10.94 -3.83 6.43
N ILE A 36 9.97 -4.73 6.62
CA ILE A 36 9.52 -5.66 5.58
C ILE A 36 8.76 -4.90 4.48
N CYS A 37 7.99 -3.88 4.87
CA CYS A 37 7.29 -3.01 3.93
C CYS A 37 8.23 -2.04 3.20
N ASP A 38 9.22 -1.47 3.92
CA ASP A 38 10.13 -0.47 3.36
C ASP A 38 11.23 -1.09 2.48
N ASN A 39 11.65 -2.32 2.77
CA ASN A 39 12.74 -3.00 2.04
C ASN A 39 12.51 -3.15 0.52
N PRO A 40 11.33 -3.58 0.03
CA PRO A 40 11.06 -3.61 -1.41
C PRO A 40 10.66 -2.24 -1.98
N LEU A 41 10.33 -1.26 -1.12
CA LEU A 41 9.84 0.04 -1.57
C LEU A 41 10.91 0.83 -2.34
N ALA A 42 12.11 0.93 -1.77
CA ALA A 42 13.22 1.65 -2.41
C ALA A 42 13.63 1.05 -3.79
N PRO A 43 13.89 -0.27 -3.93
CA PRO A 43 14.19 -0.85 -5.23
C PRO A 43 12.99 -0.80 -6.19
N GLY A 44 11.75 -0.97 -5.69
CA GLY A 44 10.55 -0.83 -6.51
C GLY A 44 10.37 0.59 -7.08
N MET A 45 10.70 1.61 -6.28
CA MET A 45 10.74 3.00 -6.74
C MET A 45 11.82 3.23 -7.81
N GLN A 46 12.97 2.59 -7.68
CA GLN A 46 14.06 2.69 -8.67
C GLN A 46 13.68 2.07 -10.02
N CYS A 47 12.86 1.00 -10.03
CA CYS A 47 12.36 0.41 -11.28
C CYS A 47 11.54 1.39 -12.14
N PHE A 48 10.98 2.46 -11.57
CA PHE A 48 10.28 3.49 -12.36
C PHE A 48 11.23 4.38 -13.17
N LEU A 49 12.54 4.37 -12.86
CA LEU A 49 13.55 5.10 -13.62
C LEU A 49 14.10 4.28 -14.81
N SER A 50 13.76 2.99 -14.87
CA SER A 50 14.17 2.09 -15.95
C SER A 50 13.36 2.31 -17.23
N GLU A 51 13.90 1.89 -18.38
CA GLU A 51 13.22 1.92 -19.68
C GLU A 51 11.96 1.02 -19.72
N ASP A 52 11.77 0.16 -18.72
CA ASP A 52 10.60 -0.69 -18.54
C ASP A 52 9.32 0.10 -18.21
N ALA A 53 9.44 1.24 -17.52
CA ALA A 53 8.30 2.04 -17.10
C ALA A 53 7.52 2.68 -18.29
N PRO A 54 8.17 3.36 -19.26
CA PRO A 54 7.46 3.88 -20.43
C PRO A 54 6.89 2.77 -21.33
N GLU A 55 7.57 1.64 -21.46
CA GLU A 55 7.09 0.48 -22.26
C GLU A 55 5.86 -0.18 -21.61
N GLY A 56 5.85 -0.32 -20.28
CA GLY A 56 4.68 -0.81 -19.54
C GLY A 56 3.46 0.12 -19.68
N MET A 57 3.69 1.44 -19.63
CA MET A 57 2.65 2.45 -19.87
C MET A 57 2.11 2.41 -21.31
N ALA A 58 2.99 2.30 -22.31
CA ALA A 58 2.60 2.20 -23.71
C ALA A 58 1.82 0.92 -23.98
N ALA A 59 2.30 -0.22 -23.48
CA ALA A 59 1.64 -1.51 -23.65
C ALA A 59 0.25 -1.55 -23.00
N SER A 60 0.08 -0.95 -21.81
CA SER A 60 -1.22 -0.81 -21.14
C SER A 60 -2.21 0.04 -21.95
N ARG A 61 -1.73 1.16 -22.53
CA ARG A 61 -2.56 2.04 -23.38
C ARG A 61 -2.94 1.40 -24.71
N GLU A 62 -2.00 0.70 -25.33
CA GLU A 62 -2.18 0.03 -26.62
C GLU A 62 -2.84 -1.35 -26.51
N LYS A 63 -3.14 -1.82 -25.28
CA LYS A 63 -3.71 -3.14 -24.97
C LYS A 63 -2.93 -4.30 -25.60
N ARG A 64 -1.60 -4.18 -25.61
CA ARG A 64 -0.69 -5.22 -26.10
C ARG A 64 0.14 -5.79 -24.96
N LEU A 65 0.79 -6.92 -25.21
CA LEU A 65 1.80 -7.44 -24.30
C LEU A 65 3.02 -6.50 -24.27
N PRO A 66 3.54 -6.15 -23.08
CA PRO A 66 4.75 -5.35 -22.95
C PRO A 66 5.98 -6.15 -23.43
N LYS A 67 6.91 -5.46 -24.09
CA LYS A 67 8.18 -6.05 -24.57
C LYS A 67 9.33 -5.50 -23.74
N PHE A 68 9.61 -6.15 -22.61
CA PHE A 68 10.74 -5.78 -21.78
C PHE A 68 12.05 -6.27 -22.39
N PRO A 69 13.15 -5.49 -22.31
CA PRO A 69 14.49 -5.98 -22.64
C PRO A 69 14.82 -7.19 -21.76
N VAL A 70 15.34 -8.25 -22.37
CA VAL A 70 15.84 -9.41 -21.62
C VAL A 70 17.07 -8.99 -20.82
N ALA A 71 17.08 -9.27 -19.52
CA ALA A 71 18.27 -9.07 -18.70
C ALA A 71 19.42 -9.93 -19.26
N GLN A 72 20.57 -9.31 -19.55
CA GLN A 72 21.82 -10.04 -19.80
C GLN A 72 22.40 -10.56 -18.49
#